data_AF-A0A423WQZ5-F1
#
_entry.id   AF-A0A423WQZ5-F1
#
_cell.length_a   1.000
_cell.length_b   1.000
_cell.length_c   1.000
_cell.angle_alpha   90.00
_cell.angle_beta   90.00
_cell.angle_gamma   90.00
#
_symmetry.space_group_name_H-M   'P 1'
#
loop_
_entity.id
_entity.type
_entity.pdbx_description
1 polymer ?
#
loop_
_entity_poly.entity_id
_entity_poly.type
_entity_poly.pdbx_seq_one_letter_code
_entity_poly.pdbx_strand_id
1 'polypeptide(L)'
;MHQTSSRLLRMTDDDRPFTKDFKDLFATLIVSLLPLSAHRVRLTKVEHTFLSEDAINNLGSLKFSQSNRMPDPKDPSRIVTTTTTTTFSMAKDMARSICQRFLEARFIESADGKYQQIYTMKGSVWQLTPKGISILDRFCSRNGIQQKQVAELCGNSLPQLVILEREGQTDKLTTDRGTIEVLFRRFVGIGGFNIKTTVNSADSDSVSDYRDGLTGVKMAAERKVGGKNYKNTFTGKAVTDWLMDCSTTVDRRETFDLASLFVEYELMEAIQPDRAYQAQYPSSQLFQPTKHAIYQLTPKGQDLVNGALSRGRVSEGEPSGQIRPGVARDSNTQRLDKILTDPALRLLFRENLRETHCEENLSFYIDVDEFVRSCKSAIRQAQKNPTATSMDGIKEIMAQAYGIYNAFLAPGSPCELNIDHQLRSNLATRMTKAVGQDVAMIDTLREVTALFEDAQNAVFKLMASDSVPKFLRSPKYEPVLKNYDFDAAPHGTGKDAGRLLERSQSRGNRK
;
A
#
# COMPACT_ATOMS: atom_id res chain seq x y z
N MET A 1 -2.83 -22.60 -28.55
CA MET A 1 -2.62 -21.22 -29.03
C MET A 1 -1.68 -20.53 -28.06
N HIS A 2 -0.53 -20.04 -28.53
CA HIS A 2 0.31 -19.14 -27.74
C HIS A 2 -0.04 -17.71 -28.15
N GLN A 3 -0.68 -16.96 -27.25
CA GLN A 3 -0.92 -15.54 -27.44
C GLN A 3 0.23 -14.79 -26.77
N THR A 4 1.03 -14.07 -27.55
CA THR A 4 2.15 -13.26 -27.05
C THR A 4 1.75 -11.80 -27.10
N SER A 5 1.89 -11.08 -25.98
CA SER A 5 1.70 -9.63 -25.89
C SER A 5 2.93 -9.01 -25.24
N SER A 6 3.47 -7.94 -25.83
CA SER A 6 4.61 -7.20 -25.29
C SER A 6 4.15 -5.85 -24.76
N ARG A 7 4.56 -5.49 -23.54
CA ARG A 7 4.20 -4.23 -22.89
C ARG A 7 5.42 -3.58 -22.26
N LEU A 8 5.53 -2.26 -22.40
CA LEU A 8 6.52 -1.45 -21.66
C LEU A 8 6.07 -1.27 -20.20
N LEU A 9 7.03 -1.32 -19.28
CA LEU A 9 6.81 -1.01 -17.87
C LEU A 9 6.25 0.42 -17.75
N ARG A 10 5.20 0.62 -16.96
CA ARG A 10 4.64 1.96 -16.76
C ARG A 10 5.65 2.82 -15.99
N MET A 11 5.90 4.01 -16.53
CA MET A 11 6.76 5.02 -15.92
C MET A 11 5.93 6.24 -15.53
N THR A 12 6.27 6.86 -14.42
CA THR A 12 5.79 8.17 -13.99
C THR A 12 6.41 9.29 -14.84
N ASP A 13 5.90 10.52 -14.70
CA ASP A 13 6.41 11.71 -15.40
C ASP A 13 7.89 12.03 -15.09
N ASP A 14 8.43 11.47 -14.01
CA ASP A 14 9.84 11.60 -13.61
C ASP A 14 10.68 10.34 -13.92
N ASP A 15 10.27 9.57 -14.93
CA ASP A 15 10.95 8.37 -15.46
C ASP A 15 11.18 7.27 -14.40
N ARG A 16 10.27 7.19 -13.41
CA ARG A 16 10.30 6.13 -12.40
C ARG A 16 9.28 5.04 -12.71
N PRO A 17 9.64 3.76 -12.59
CA PRO A 17 8.64 2.70 -12.62
C PRO A 17 7.56 2.94 -11.58
N PHE A 18 6.30 2.71 -11.95
CA PHE A 18 5.19 2.72 -10.99
C PHE A 18 5.51 1.81 -9.81
N THR A 19 5.23 2.27 -8.61
CA THR A 19 5.67 1.63 -7.37
C THR A 19 5.17 0.20 -7.24
N LYS A 20 3.96 -0.10 -7.71
CA LYS A 20 3.44 -1.48 -7.74
C LYS A 20 4.28 -2.37 -8.66
N ASP A 21 4.50 -1.93 -9.90
CA ASP A 21 5.26 -2.69 -10.90
C ASP A 21 6.74 -2.84 -10.47
N PHE A 22 7.30 -1.83 -9.81
CA PHE A 22 8.65 -1.87 -9.23
C PHE A 22 8.80 -2.93 -8.13
N LYS A 23 7.82 -3.01 -7.20
CA LYS A 23 7.80 -4.02 -6.13
C LYS A 23 7.56 -5.42 -6.69
N ASP A 24 6.68 -5.55 -7.66
CA ASP A 24 6.39 -6.82 -8.33
C ASP A 24 7.63 -7.32 -9.10
N LEU A 25 8.36 -6.43 -9.78
CA LEU A 25 9.63 -6.75 -10.45
C LEU A 25 10.70 -7.21 -9.44
N PHE A 26 10.84 -6.51 -8.32
CA PHE A 26 11.74 -6.91 -7.24
C PHE A 26 11.41 -8.32 -6.72
N ALA A 27 10.16 -8.55 -6.32
CA ALA A 27 9.75 -9.84 -5.77
C ALA A 27 9.90 -10.97 -6.81
N THR A 28 9.60 -10.69 -8.08
CA THR A 28 9.79 -11.64 -9.18
C THR A 28 11.28 -12.03 -9.33
N LEU A 29 12.19 -11.06 -9.27
CA LEU A 29 13.63 -11.32 -9.28
C LEU A 29 14.05 -12.19 -8.09
N ILE A 30 13.57 -11.90 -6.88
CA ILE A 30 13.96 -12.71 -5.73
C ILE A 30 13.41 -14.13 -5.86
N VAL A 31 12.15 -14.29 -6.27
CA VAL A 31 11.55 -15.62 -6.52
C VAL A 31 12.35 -16.41 -7.56
N SER A 32 12.83 -15.77 -8.63
CA SER A 32 13.63 -16.45 -9.66
C SER A 32 15.06 -16.80 -9.21
N LEU A 33 15.55 -16.16 -8.14
CA LEU A 33 16.83 -16.48 -7.49
C LEU A 33 16.69 -17.53 -6.38
N LEU A 34 15.47 -17.90 -5.99
CA LEU A 34 15.27 -18.94 -4.97
C LEU A 34 15.68 -20.33 -5.49
N PRO A 35 16.33 -21.15 -4.65
CA PRO A 35 16.78 -20.84 -3.29
C PRO A 35 18.03 -19.95 -3.28
N LEU A 36 18.03 -18.90 -2.47
CA LEU A 36 19.19 -18.05 -2.18
C LEU A 36 20.29 -18.87 -1.51
N SER A 37 21.53 -18.62 -1.92
CA SER A 37 22.70 -19.37 -1.48
C SER A 37 23.46 -18.65 -0.36
N ALA A 38 24.35 -19.39 0.30
CA ALA A 38 25.23 -18.84 1.32
C ALA A 38 26.54 -18.37 0.67
N HIS A 39 26.94 -17.14 0.97
CA HIS A 39 28.22 -16.60 0.48
C HIS A 39 29.11 -16.22 1.65
N ARG A 40 30.42 -16.37 1.45
CA ARG A 40 31.43 -15.92 2.40
C ARG A 40 31.76 -14.46 2.13
N VAL A 41 31.52 -13.60 3.12
CA VAL A 41 31.86 -12.19 3.07
C VAL A 41 32.88 -11.91 4.16
N ARG A 42 34.10 -11.53 3.74
CA ARG A 42 35.27 -11.42 4.63
C ARG A 42 35.53 -12.75 5.37
N LEU A 43 35.29 -12.79 6.69
CA LEU A 43 35.52 -13.95 7.55
C LEU A 43 34.23 -14.69 7.94
N THR A 44 33.06 -14.17 7.58
CA THR A 44 31.75 -14.67 7.99
C THR A 44 31.00 -15.27 6.80
N LYS A 45 30.34 -16.41 7.03
CA LYS A 45 29.38 -16.98 6.09
C LYS A 45 28.01 -16.34 6.36
N VAL A 46 27.40 -15.76 5.33
CA VAL A 46 26.07 -15.15 5.42
C VAL A 46 25.11 -16.02 4.61
N GLU A 47 24.02 -16.45 5.25
CA GLU A 47 22.98 -17.27 4.62
C GLU A 47 21.98 -16.39 3.85
N HIS A 48 21.24 -16.99 2.92
CA HIS A 48 20.18 -16.34 2.15
C HIS A 48 20.62 -15.06 1.41
N THR A 49 21.71 -15.17 0.66
CA THR A 49 22.32 -14.07 -0.09
C THR A 49 22.32 -14.33 -1.60
N PHE A 50 22.61 -13.30 -2.39
CA PHE A 50 22.82 -13.41 -3.85
C PHE A 50 23.95 -12.49 -4.32
N LEU A 51 24.52 -12.79 -5.49
CA LEU A 51 25.59 -11.99 -6.10
C LEU A 51 25.04 -10.90 -7.02
N SER A 52 25.81 -9.83 -7.15
CA SER A 52 25.50 -8.72 -8.06
C SER A 52 25.18 -9.17 -9.48
N GLU A 53 26.06 -10.02 -10.02
CA GLU A 53 26.01 -10.55 -11.37
C GLU A 53 24.81 -11.47 -11.60
N ASP A 54 24.42 -12.27 -10.61
CA ASP A 54 23.29 -13.19 -10.74
C ASP A 54 21.99 -12.41 -10.89
N ALA A 55 21.79 -11.38 -10.07
CA ALA A 55 20.63 -10.52 -10.17
C ALA A 55 20.56 -9.78 -11.51
N ILE A 56 21.70 -9.23 -11.99
CA ILE A 56 21.77 -8.54 -13.28
C ILE A 56 21.47 -9.50 -14.45
N ASN A 57 22.09 -10.68 -14.44
CA ASN A 57 21.89 -11.68 -15.50
C ASN A 57 20.43 -12.17 -15.53
N ASN A 58 19.83 -12.38 -14.34
CA ASN A 58 18.45 -12.81 -14.22
C ASN A 58 17.48 -11.73 -14.72
N LEU A 59 17.65 -10.48 -14.31
CA LEU A 59 16.86 -9.34 -14.82
C LEU A 59 16.93 -9.20 -16.35
N GLY A 60 18.06 -9.55 -16.96
CA GLY A 60 18.21 -9.50 -18.42
C GLY A 60 17.23 -10.38 -19.20
N SER A 61 16.74 -11.47 -18.59
CA SER A 61 15.77 -12.40 -19.21
C SER A 61 14.82 -13.03 -18.18
N LEU A 62 14.33 -12.21 -17.24
CA LEU A 62 13.53 -12.66 -16.11
C LEU A 62 12.19 -13.22 -16.58
N LYS A 63 11.83 -14.42 -16.13
CA LYS A 63 10.56 -15.07 -16.45
C LYS A 63 9.76 -15.33 -15.19
N PHE A 64 8.51 -14.87 -15.20
CA PHE A 64 7.52 -15.18 -14.17
C PHE A 64 6.40 -16.00 -14.78
N SER A 65 6.17 -17.21 -14.26
CA SER A 65 5.08 -18.07 -14.73
C SER A 65 4.01 -18.16 -13.66
N GLN A 66 2.78 -17.80 -14.02
CA GLN A 66 1.60 -17.97 -13.18
C GLN A 66 0.65 -18.98 -13.84
N SER A 67 0.30 -20.04 -13.12
CA SER A 67 -0.66 -21.05 -13.58
C SER A 67 -2.06 -20.74 -13.05
N ASN A 68 -3.02 -20.58 -13.96
CA ASN A 68 -4.42 -20.33 -13.64
C ASN A 68 -5.27 -21.54 -14.05
N ARG A 69 -6.21 -21.97 -13.21
CA ARG A 69 -7.09 -23.11 -13.48
C ARG A 69 -8.50 -22.62 -13.72
N MET A 70 -9.06 -22.95 -14.88
CA MET A 70 -10.43 -22.61 -15.25
C MET A 70 -11.14 -23.83 -15.83
N PRO A 71 -12.46 -24.00 -15.66
CA PRO A 71 -13.22 -25.03 -16.38
C PRO A 71 -13.12 -24.86 -17.90
N ASP A 72 -13.13 -25.96 -18.65
CA ASP A 72 -13.12 -25.93 -20.13
C ASP A 72 -14.43 -25.28 -20.63
N PRO A 73 -14.37 -24.27 -21.52
CA PRO A 73 -15.56 -23.66 -22.10
C PRO A 73 -16.53 -24.64 -22.78
N LYS A 74 -16.02 -25.77 -23.27
CA LYS A 74 -16.79 -26.80 -23.99
C LYS A 74 -17.22 -27.96 -23.09
N ASP A 75 -16.52 -28.18 -21.99
CA ASP A 75 -16.80 -29.25 -21.03
C ASP A 75 -16.48 -28.79 -19.59
N PRO A 76 -17.48 -28.26 -18.85
CA PRO A 76 -17.28 -27.75 -17.50
C PRO A 76 -16.73 -28.78 -16.48
N SER A 77 -16.78 -30.08 -16.79
CA SER A 77 -16.21 -31.13 -15.93
C SER A 77 -14.69 -31.24 -16.05
N ARG A 78 -14.10 -30.67 -17.12
CA ARG A 78 -12.66 -30.66 -17.39
C ARG A 78 -12.04 -29.35 -16.93
N ILE A 79 -10.90 -29.43 -16.24
CA ILE A 79 -10.12 -28.23 -15.83
C ILE A 79 -9.02 -27.95 -16.86
N VAL A 80 -9.02 -26.76 -17.42
CA VAL A 80 -7.96 -26.20 -18.26
C VAL A 80 -7.01 -25.38 -17.39
N THR A 81 -5.72 -25.72 -17.44
CA THR A 81 -4.68 -24.91 -16.79
C THR A 81 -4.02 -24.00 -17.82
N THR A 82 -4.20 -22.69 -17.68
CA THR A 82 -3.55 -21.65 -18.49
C THR A 82 -2.35 -21.11 -17.74
N THR A 83 -1.15 -21.37 -18.26
CA THR A 83 0.08 -20.79 -17.71
C THR A 83 0.42 -19.50 -18.44
N THR A 84 0.28 -18.36 -17.76
CA THR A 84 0.72 -17.06 -18.26
C THR A 84 2.17 -16.86 -17.85
N THR A 85 3.07 -16.74 -18.84
CA THR A 85 4.48 -16.43 -18.59
C THR A 85 4.78 -14.98 -18.97
N THR A 86 5.02 -14.13 -17.98
CA THR A 86 5.50 -12.76 -18.18
C THR A 86 7.02 -12.79 -18.26
N THR A 87 7.59 -12.33 -19.38
CA THR A 87 9.04 -12.21 -19.55
C THR A 87 9.44 -10.75 -19.53
N PHE A 88 10.32 -10.38 -18.61
CA PHE A 88 11.00 -9.09 -18.61
C PHE A 88 12.34 -9.25 -19.32
N SER A 89 12.62 -8.35 -20.25
CA SER A 89 13.88 -8.31 -20.98
C SER A 89 14.43 -6.91 -20.89
N MET A 90 15.66 -6.77 -20.41
CA MET A 90 16.31 -5.47 -20.30
C MET A 90 17.82 -5.57 -20.55
N ALA A 91 18.41 -4.48 -21.03
CA ALA A 91 19.86 -4.40 -21.19
C ALA A 91 20.56 -4.41 -19.83
N LYS A 92 21.83 -4.84 -19.81
CA LYS A 92 22.63 -4.99 -18.59
C LYS A 92 22.73 -3.70 -17.76
N ASP A 93 22.90 -2.55 -18.41
CA ASP A 93 22.98 -1.26 -17.72
C ASP A 93 21.65 -0.83 -17.10
N MET A 94 20.53 -1.19 -17.76
CA MET A 94 19.19 -1.00 -17.22
C MET A 94 18.96 -1.91 -16.01
N ALA A 95 19.35 -3.19 -16.09
CA ALA A 95 19.29 -4.10 -14.95
C ALA A 95 20.10 -3.58 -13.75
N ARG A 96 21.31 -3.04 -13.97
CA ARG A 96 22.08 -2.39 -12.91
C ARG A 96 21.34 -1.20 -12.31
N SER A 97 20.76 -0.34 -13.16
CA SER A 97 19.98 0.81 -12.71
C SER A 97 18.78 0.38 -11.84
N ILE A 98 18.08 -0.68 -12.22
CA ILE A 98 17.00 -1.26 -11.43
C ILE A 98 17.51 -1.80 -10.08
N CYS A 99 18.63 -2.52 -10.06
CA CYS A 99 19.24 -2.97 -8.80
C CYS A 99 19.69 -1.81 -7.90
N GLN A 100 20.26 -0.74 -8.49
CA GLN A 100 20.59 0.49 -7.78
C GLN A 100 19.35 1.07 -7.09
N ARG A 101 18.21 1.06 -7.78
CA ARG A 101 16.95 1.53 -7.20
C ARG A 101 16.42 0.61 -6.11
N PHE A 102 16.59 -0.71 -6.21
CA PHE A 102 16.22 -1.63 -5.11
C PHE A 102 17.05 -1.35 -3.85
N LEU A 103 18.33 -1.01 -4.02
CA LEU A 103 19.21 -0.58 -2.93
C LEU A 103 18.76 0.76 -2.33
N GLU A 104 18.45 1.76 -3.17
CA GLU A 104 17.97 3.07 -2.72
C GLU A 104 16.61 3.00 -2.01
N ALA A 105 15.72 2.13 -2.47
CA ALA A 105 14.42 1.86 -1.86
C ALA A 105 14.51 1.02 -0.57
N ARG A 106 15.73 0.66 -0.15
CA ARG A 106 16.02 -0.18 1.02
C ARG A 106 15.36 -1.57 0.95
N PHE A 107 15.31 -2.20 -0.23
CA PHE A 107 14.85 -3.58 -0.35
C PHE A 107 15.98 -4.60 -0.14
N ILE A 108 17.20 -4.19 -0.43
CA ILE A 108 18.42 -4.99 -0.29
C ILE A 108 19.49 -4.16 0.39
N GLU A 109 20.43 -4.84 1.03
CA GLU A 109 21.60 -4.24 1.66
C GLU A 109 22.84 -5.12 1.45
N SER A 110 24.02 -4.54 1.60
CA SER A 110 25.27 -5.28 1.50
C SER A 110 25.40 -6.26 2.67
N ALA A 111 25.72 -7.52 2.35
CA ALA A 111 26.00 -8.55 3.36
C ALA A 111 27.35 -8.34 4.07
N ASP A 112 28.15 -7.35 3.67
CA ASP A 112 29.45 -7.04 4.30
C ASP A 112 29.35 -6.18 5.58
N GLY A 113 28.12 -5.86 5.98
CA GLY A 113 27.78 -5.07 7.16
C GLY A 113 28.10 -3.58 7.04
N LYS A 114 28.51 -3.10 5.87
CA LYS A 114 28.70 -1.67 5.61
C LYS A 114 27.55 -1.12 4.78
N TYR A 115 27.22 0.14 5.05
CA TYR A 115 26.29 0.87 4.21
C TYR A 115 26.94 1.17 2.85
N GLN A 116 26.59 0.38 1.85
CA GLN A 116 27.01 0.56 0.47
C GLN A 116 25.92 1.33 -0.28
N GLN A 117 26.26 2.50 -0.83
CA GLN A 117 25.30 3.38 -1.53
C GLN A 117 25.15 3.05 -3.01
N ILE A 118 26.14 2.37 -3.59
CA ILE A 118 26.22 2.11 -5.03
C ILE A 118 26.20 0.60 -5.25
N TYR A 119 25.27 0.14 -6.06
CA TYR A 119 25.20 -1.23 -6.53
C TYR A 119 26.32 -1.49 -7.55
N THR A 120 27.25 -2.35 -7.18
CA THR A 120 28.37 -2.77 -8.04
C THR A 120 27.93 -3.88 -8.99
N MET A 121 28.50 -3.92 -10.19
CA MET A 121 28.13 -4.88 -11.23
C MET A 121 28.61 -6.32 -10.95
N LYS A 122 29.62 -6.50 -10.08
CA LYS A 122 30.23 -7.81 -9.79
C LYS A 122 30.79 -7.87 -8.37
N GLY A 123 30.78 -9.05 -7.77
CA GLY A 123 31.56 -9.39 -6.58
C GLY A 123 31.03 -8.85 -5.25
N SER A 124 29.97 -8.03 -5.26
CA SER A 124 29.22 -7.71 -4.05
C SER A 124 28.19 -8.79 -3.75
N VAL A 125 28.04 -9.08 -2.46
CA VAL A 125 27.07 -10.01 -1.91
C VAL A 125 25.97 -9.20 -1.24
N TRP A 126 24.72 -9.50 -1.60
CA TRP A 126 23.55 -8.78 -1.14
C TRP A 126 22.63 -9.70 -0.35
N GLN A 127 21.93 -9.12 0.61
CA GLN A 127 20.86 -9.76 1.37
C GLN A 127 19.61 -8.89 1.34
N LEU A 128 18.46 -9.51 1.59
CA LEU A 128 17.19 -8.78 1.69
C LEU A 128 17.15 -8.00 3.00
N THR A 129 16.63 -6.77 2.96
CA THR A 129 16.27 -6.04 4.17
C THR A 129 14.93 -6.57 4.71
N PRO A 130 14.56 -6.24 5.96
CA PRO A 130 13.23 -6.55 6.50
C PRO A 130 12.10 -6.05 5.58
N LYS A 131 12.25 -4.82 5.05
CA LYS A 131 11.31 -4.25 4.10
C LYS A 131 11.22 -5.06 2.80
N GLY A 132 12.36 -5.47 2.25
CA GLY A 132 12.41 -6.35 1.07
C GLY A 132 11.69 -7.68 1.32
N ILE A 133 11.89 -8.28 2.50
CA ILE A 133 11.22 -9.51 2.91
C ILE A 133 9.70 -9.30 3.00
N SER A 134 9.22 -8.23 3.62
CA SER A 134 7.79 -7.92 3.68
C SER A 134 7.16 -7.70 2.29
N ILE A 135 7.90 -7.13 1.34
CA ILE A 135 7.43 -6.97 -0.05
C ILE A 135 7.36 -8.32 -0.77
N LEU A 136 8.39 -9.15 -0.60
CA LEU A 136 8.44 -10.51 -1.15
C LEU A 136 7.30 -11.39 -0.60
N ASP A 137 7.08 -11.37 0.71
CA ASP A 137 6.03 -12.14 1.38
C ASP A 137 4.64 -11.77 0.86
N ARG A 138 4.33 -10.47 0.77
CA ARG A 138 3.06 -9.99 0.22
C ARG A 138 2.88 -10.42 -1.25
N PHE A 139 3.95 -10.35 -2.04
CA PHE A 139 3.90 -10.80 -3.43
C PHE A 139 3.67 -12.31 -3.52
N CYS A 140 4.35 -13.12 -2.71
CA CYS A 140 4.19 -14.57 -2.70
C CYS A 140 2.79 -14.96 -2.24
N SER A 141 2.29 -14.35 -1.17
CA SER A 141 0.93 -14.56 -0.66
C SER A 141 -0.12 -14.23 -1.71
N ARG A 142 -0.03 -13.06 -2.36
CA ARG A 142 -1.00 -12.64 -3.40
C ARG A 142 -0.97 -13.54 -4.65
N ASN A 143 0.18 -14.11 -4.99
CA ASN A 143 0.34 -14.96 -6.17
C ASN A 143 0.27 -16.46 -5.86
N GLY A 144 0.05 -16.86 -4.60
CA GLY A 144 0.00 -18.26 -4.20
C GLY A 144 1.33 -19.00 -4.31
N ILE A 145 2.46 -18.29 -4.22
CA ILE A 145 3.80 -18.88 -4.34
C ILE A 145 4.18 -19.52 -3.00
N GLN A 146 4.21 -20.84 -2.95
CA GLN A 146 4.60 -21.60 -1.76
C GLN A 146 6.07 -22.04 -1.90
N GLN A 147 6.98 -21.27 -1.30
CA GLN A 147 8.41 -21.56 -1.27
C GLN A 147 8.92 -21.61 0.17
N LYS A 148 9.53 -22.73 0.57
CA LYS A 148 9.96 -22.95 1.96
C LYS A 148 10.93 -21.87 2.45
N GLN A 149 11.89 -21.49 1.62
CA GLN A 149 12.88 -20.48 2.00
C GLN A 149 12.28 -19.07 2.17
N VAL A 150 11.12 -18.77 1.56
CA VAL A 150 10.40 -17.51 1.82
C VAL A 150 9.89 -17.49 3.25
N ALA A 151 9.30 -18.59 3.73
CA ALA A 151 8.89 -18.71 5.13
C ALA A 151 10.09 -18.62 6.10
N GLU A 152 11.23 -19.23 5.74
CA GLU A 152 12.48 -19.15 6.52
C GLU A 152 13.00 -17.70 6.59
N LEU A 153 12.95 -16.95 5.48
CA LEU A 153 13.31 -15.53 5.40
C LEU A 153 12.40 -14.63 6.24
N CYS A 154 11.10 -14.92 6.28
CA CYS A 154 10.14 -14.20 7.10
C CYS A 154 10.38 -14.40 8.61
N GLY A 155 10.91 -15.57 8.99
CA GLY A 155 11.20 -15.93 10.37
C GLY A 155 9.96 -15.93 11.27
N ASN A 156 10.15 -15.58 12.54
CA ASN A 156 9.08 -15.63 13.55
C ASN A 156 8.16 -14.40 13.57
N SER A 157 8.57 -13.28 12.96
CA SER A 157 7.76 -12.05 12.91
C SER A 157 8.11 -11.22 11.69
N LEU A 158 7.12 -11.01 10.83
CA LEU A 158 7.25 -10.14 9.67
C LEU A 158 7.21 -8.66 10.09
N PRO A 159 8.05 -7.81 9.46
CA PRO A 159 8.01 -6.37 9.69
C PRO A 159 6.65 -5.76 9.30
N GLN A 160 6.10 -4.93 10.19
CA GLN A 160 4.85 -4.23 9.96
C GLN A 160 5.09 -2.91 9.23
N LEU A 161 5.20 -2.97 7.91
CA LEU A 161 5.31 -1.78 7.08
C LEU A 161 4.00 -1.00 7.05
N VAL A 162 4.08 0.33 7.17
CA VAL A 162 2.98 1.24 6.90
C VAL A 162 2.70 1.28 5.40
N ILE A 163 1.53 0.79 5.00
CA ILE A 163 1.09 0.76 3.60
C ILE A 163 0.48 2.11 3.25
N LEU A 164 1.26 2.94 2.57
CA LEU A 164 0.82 4.24 2.09
C LEU A 164 0.04 4.08 0.79
N GLU A 165 -1.07 4.81 0.70
CA GLU A 165 -1.94 4.78 -0.47
C GLU A 165 -1.41 5.70 -1.57
N ARG A 166 -1.63 5.28 -2.81
CA ARG A 166 -1.16 5.97 -4.01
C ARG A 166 -2.30 6.19 -4.97
N GLU A 167 -2.22 7.27 -5.72
CA GLU A 167 -3.14 7.51 -6.83
C GLU A 167 -2.77 6.62 -8.02
N GLY A 168 -3.72 5.85 -8.55
CA GLY A 168 -3.47 4.87 -9.62
C GLY A 168 -3.01 5.49 -10.96
N GLN A 169 -3.26 6.77 -11.19
CA GLN A 169 -2.86 7.46 -12.42
C GLN A 169 -1.47 8.12 -12.34
N THR A 170 -1.11 8.70 -11.19
CA THR A 170 0.13 9.48 -11.04
C THR A 170 1.20 8.77 -10.20
N ASP A 171 0.83 7.67 -9.53
CA ASP A 171 1.64 6.96 -8.51
C ASP A 171 2.03 7.83 -7.31
N LYS A 172 1.47 9.04 -7.16
CA LYS A 172 1.77 9.94 -6.03
C LYS A 172 1.11 9.44 -4.74
N LEU A 173 1.80 9.66 -3.62
CA LEU A 173 1.28 9.34 -2.30
C LEU A 173 0.08 10.23 -1.96
N THR A 174 -0.94 9.62 -1.35
CA THR A 174 -2.02 10.38 -0.72
C THR A 174 -1.54 10.91 0.63
N THR A 175 -1.58 12.23 0.81
CA THR A 175 -0.97 12.94 1.95
C THR A 175 -1.98 13.76 2.74
N ASP A 176 -3.20 13.24 2.94
CA ASP A 176 -4.18 13.91 3.78
C ASP A 176 -3.74 13.96 5.25
N ARG A 177 -4.29 14.92 5.99
CA ARG A 177 -3.92 15.15 7.39
C ARG A 177 -4.10 13.93 8.29
N GLY A 178 -5.16 13.14 8.09
CA GLY A 178 -5.39 11.94 8.90
C GLY A 178 -4.28 10.91 8.69
N THR A 179 -3.89 10.69 7.43
CA THR A 179 -2.82 9.74 7.07
C THR A 179 -1.49 10.16 7.67
N ILE A 180 -1.16 11.46 7.60
CA ILE A 180 0.07 12.00 8.20
C ILE A 180 0.06 11.84 9.73
N GLU A 181 -1.07 12.07 10.39
CA GLU A 181 -1.20 11.87 11.84
C GLU A 181 -1.08 10.39 12.24
N VAL A 182 -1.61 9.45 11.44
CA VAL A 182 -1.42 8.00 11.68
C VAL A 182 0.04 7.60 11.48
N LEU A 183 0.66 8.07 10.39
CA LEU A 183 2.07 7.83 10.10
C LEU A 183 2.97 8.40 11.21
N PHE A 184 2.66 9.59 11.74
CA PHE A 184 3.42 10.19 12.82
C PHE A 184 3.34 9.40 14.13
N ARG A 185 2.18 8.83 14.46
CA ARG A 185 2.06 7.93 15.62
C ARG A 185 2.93 6.67 15.47
N ARG A 186 2.99 6.10 14.27
CA ARG A 186 3.89 4.97 13.96
C ARG A 186 5.35 5.40 14.05
N PHE A 187 5.68 6.59 13.52
CA PHE A 187 7.01 7.19 13.56
C PHE A 187 7.53 7.36 14.99
N VAL A 188 6.69 7.80 15.91
CA VAL A 188 7.08 7.98 17.31
C VAL A 188 7.15 6.64 18.07
N GLY A 189 6.35 5.66 17.67
CA GLY A 189 6.34 4.30 18.21
C GLY A 189 5.02 3.96 18.91
N ILE A 190 4.46 2.77 18.63
CA ILE A 190 3.15 2.34 19.16
C ILE A 190 3.17 2.11 20.67
N GLY A 191 4.29 1.59 21.20
CA GLY A 191 4.48 1.28 22.62
C GLY A 191 5.11 2.41 23.45
N GLY A 192 5.22 3.61 22.89
CA GLY A 192 5.92 4.75 23.50
C GLY A 192 7.22 5.13 22.78
N PHE A 193 7.88 6.15 23.31
CA PHE A 193 9.06 6.75 22.68
C PHE A 193 10.27 5.81 22.74
N ASN A 194 10.96 5.63 21.61
CA ASN A 194 12.21 4.88 21.54
C ASN A 194 13.40 5.74 22.01
N ILE A 195 13.44 6.01 23.31
CA ILE A 195 14.44 6.86 23.95
C ILE A 195 15.76 6.11 24.10
N LYS A 196 16.85 6.74 23.67
CA LYS A 196 18.23 6.30 23.88
C LYS A 196 18.91 7.20 24.90
N THR A 197 19.72 6.57 25.77
CA THR A 197 20.42 7.25 26.87
C THR A 197 21.47 8.24 26.39
N THR A 198 22.10 7.99 25.24
CA THR A 198 23.13 8.88 24.68
C THR A 198 22.76 9.34 23.28
N VAL A 199 23.20 10.56 22.93
CA VAL A 199 23.09 11.12 21.58
C VAL A 199 23.73 10.19 20.54
N ASN A 200 24.91 9.63 20.84
CA ASN A 200 25.60 8.73 19.91
C ASN A 200 24.78 7.47 19.59
N SER A 201 24.09 6.90 20.59
CA SER A 201 23.20 5.76 20.35
C SER A 201 21.94 6.14 19.55
N ALA A 202 21.41 7.35 19.78
CA ALA A 202 20.25 7.84 19.03
C ALA A 202 20.60 8.11 17.55
N ASP A 203 21.77 8.72 17.31
CA ASP A 203 22.20 9.17 15.99
C ASP A 203 22.99 8.09 15.21
N SER A 204 23.08 6.87 15.74
CA SER A 204 23.81 5.76 15.10
C SER A 204 23.11 5.29 13.80
N ASP A 205 23.91 4.96 12.79
CA ASP A 205 23.46 4.56 11.44
C ASP A 205 23.19 3.05 11.30
N SER A 206 22.91 2.34 12.40
CA SER A 206 22.64 0.91 12.36
C SER A 206 21.35 0.58 11.59
N VAL A 207 21.51 -0.11 10.47
CA VAL A 207 20.41 -0.52 9.56
C VAL A 207 19.47 -1.54 10.23
N SER A 208 19.91 -2.19 11.31
CA SER A 208 19.13 -3.19 12.03
C SER A 208 18.06 -2.63 12.97
N ASP A 209 18.00 -1.32 13.19
CA ASP A 209 17.27 -0.78 14.35
C ASP A 209 15.76 -0.71 14.18
N TYR A 210 15.26 -0.75 12.94
CA TYR A 210 13.83 -0.66 12.62
C TYR A 210 13.27 -1.96 12.02
N ARG A 211 13.90 -3.10 12.37
CA ARG A 211 13.60 -4.41 11.77
C ARG A 211 12.14 -4.86 11.90
N ASP A 212 11.43 -4.46 12.94
CA ASP A 212 10.05 -4.88 13.20
C ASP A 212 9.00 -3.98 12.53
N GLY A 213 9.36 -2.77 12.08
CA GLY A 213 8.43 -1.73 11.63
C GLY A 213 7.52 -1.13 12.73
N LEU A 214 7.67 -1.58 13.98
CA LEU A 214 6.87 -1.15 15.14
C LEU A 214 7.65 -0.21 16.05
N THR A 215 8.97 -0.37 16.07
CA THR A 215 9.89 0.47 16.82
C THR A 215 9.90 1.87 16.22
N GLY A 216 9.57 2.87 17.07
CA GLY A 216 9.62 4.27 16.68
C GLY A 216 11.04 4.77 16.43
N VAL A 217 11.15 5.97 15.86
CA VAL A 217 12.42 6.66 15.63
C VAL A 217 13.23 6.75 16.94
N LYS A 218 14.54 6.54 16.85
CA LYS A 218 15.42 6.73 17.99
C LYS A 218 15.46 8.19 18.40
N MET A 219 15.23 8.45 19.68
CA MET A 219 15.26 9.80 20.25
C MET A 219 16.34 9.89 21.33
N ALA A 220 17.18 10.92 21.28
CA ALA A 220 18.11 11.22 22.36
C ALA A 220 17.35 11.81 23.55
N ALA A 221 17.52 11.20 24.74
CA ALA A 221 16.87 11.62 25.98
C ALA A 221 17.12 13.10 26.29
N GLU A 222 18.37 13.55 26.11
CA GLU A 222 18.77 14.93 26.31
C GLU A 222 19.87 15.31 25.31
N ARG A 223 19.75 16.49 24.69
CA ARG A 223 20.75 17.07 23.78
C ARG A 223 20.93 18.55 24.08
N LYS A 224 22.17 19.00 24.23
CA LYS A 224 22.50 20.42 24.40
C LYS A 224 22.76 21.07 23.05
N VAL A 225 21.98 22.11 22.72
CA VAL A 225 22.10 22.89 21.48
C VAL A 225 22.05 24.37 21.84
N GLY A 226 23.02 25.16 21.38
CA GLY A 226 23.04 26.61 21.62
C GLY A 226 22.98 27.01 23.11
N GLY A 227 23.52 26.16 24.01
CA GLY A 227 23.49 26.40 25.45
C GLY A 227 22.22 25.94 26.19
N LYS A 228 21.16 25.54 25.47
CA LYS A 228 19.91 25.01 26.03
C LYS A 228 19.86 23.49 25.92
N ASN A 229 19.22 22.83 26.88
CA ASN A 229 18.98 21.39 26.85
C ASN A 229 17.59 21.11 26.28
N TYR A 230 17.53 20.18 25.33
CA TYR A 230 16.33 19.70 24.66
C TYR A 230 16.16 18.21 24.91
N LYS A 231 14.92 17.74 25.01
CA LYS A 231 14.59 16.33 25.28
C LYS A 231 13.99 15.65 24.06
N ASN A 232 14.10 14.33 24.00
CA ASN A 232 13.50 13.49 22.95
C ASN A 232 13.80 13.99 21.53
N THR A 233 15.08 14.32 21.29
CA THR A 233 15.51 14.92 20.02
C THR A 233 15.94 13.85 19.02
N PHE A 234 15.77 14.12 17.73
CA PHE A 234 16.17 13.23 16.65
C PHE A 234 16.70 14.03 15.47
N THR A 235 17.50 13.40 14.60
CA THR A 235 18.07 14.06 13.42
C THR A 235 17.10 13.99 12.24
N GLY A 236 17.19 14.94 11.31
CA GLY A 236 16.43 14.89 10.05
C GLY A 236 16.72 13.61 9.25
N LYS A 237 17.99 13.17 9.24
CA LYS A 237 18.36 11.87 8.66
C LYS A 237 17.57 10.71 9.28
N ALA A 238 17.48 10.64 10.60
CA ALA A 238 16.74 9.57 11.28
C ALA A 238 15.25 9.55 10.92
N VAL A 239 14.63 10.72 10.68
CA VAL A 239 13.25 10.80 10.18
C VAL A 239 13.13 10.12 8.81
N THR A 240 14.02 10.47 7.89
CA THR A 240 13.97 9.91 6.52
C THR A 240 14.29 8.42 6.46
N ASP A 241 15.24 7.95 7.27
CA ASP A 241 15.55 6.52 7.35
C ASP A 241 14.37 5.73 7.93
N TRP A 242 13.73 6.21 9.00
CA TRP A 242 12.55 5.55 9.54
C TRP A 242 11.41 5.50 8.51
N LEU A 243 11.13 6.62 7.83
CA LEU A 243 10.11 6.67 6.77
C LEU A 243 10.45 5.73 5.62
N MET A 244 11.72 5.57 5.29
CA MET A 244 12.17 4.66 4.23
C MET A 244 12.02 3.19 4.63
N ASP A 245 12.40 2.84 5.86
CA ASP A 245 12.48 1.45 6.32
C ASP A 245 11.13 0.90 6.80
N CYS A 246 10.30 1.75 7.42
CA CYS A 246 9.04 1.35 8.06
C CYS A 246 7.78 1.61 7.20
N SER A 247 7.93 2.10 5.97
CA SER A 247 6.79 2.35 5.08
C SER A 247 7.01 1.86 3.67
N THR A 248 5.96 1.91 2.86
CA THR A 248 5.99 1.46 1.46
C THR A 248 6.51 2.49 0.46
N THR A 249 7.14 3.60 0.91
CA THR A 249 7.89 4.54 0.07
C THR A 249 8.97 3.81 -0.72
N VAL A 250 9.39 4.34 -1.86
CA VAL A 250 10.49 3.75 -2.66
C VAL A 250 11.54 4.77 -3.08
N ASP A 251 11.32 6.05 -2.76
CA ASP A 251 12.19 7.16 -3.09
C ASP A 251 12.37 8.07 -1.87
N ARG A 252 13.58 8.57 -1.67
CA ARG A 252 13.87 9.51 -0.56
C ARG A 252 13.11 10.82 -0.71
N ARG A 253 12.81 11.28 -1.93
CA ARG A 253 12.02 12.49 -2.16
C ARG A 253 10.66 12.40 -1.47
N GLU A 254 10.00 11.24 -1.57
CA GLU A 254 8.74 10.97 -0.88
C GLU A 254 8.88 11.09 0.64
N THR A 255 10.00 10.62 1.20
CA THR A 255 10.27 10.76 2.64
C THR A 255 10.49 12.21 3.05
N PHE A 256 11.04 13.05 2.17
CA PHE A 256 11.26 14.47 2.45
C PHE A 256 9.93 15.22 2.45
N ASP A 257 9.04 14.91 1.50
CA ASP A 257 7.70 15.49 1.43
C ASP A 257 6.88 15.11 2.67
N LEU A 258 6.86 13.82 3.05
CA LEU A 258 6.18 13.34 4.26
C LEU A 258 6.74 13.97 5.54
N ALA A 259 8.07 14.07 5.66
CA ALA A 259 8.71 14.72 6.81
C ALA A 259 8.45 16.23 6.86
N SER A 260 8.36 16.89 5.71
CA SER A 260 7.97 18.30 5.64
C SER A 260 6.55 18.51 6.15
N LEU A 261 5.62 17.60 5.86
CA LEU A 261 4.25 17.62 6.39
C LEU A 261 4.20 17.42 7.91
N PHE A 262 5.13 16.66 8.51
CA PHE A 262 5.24 16.59 9.98
C PHE A 262 5.57 17.94 10.60
N VAL A 263 6.40 18.76 9.93
CA VAL A 263 6.71 20.13 10.37
C VAL A 263 5.55 21.07 10.09
N GLU A 264 4.97 21.01 8.89
CA GLU A 264 3.86 21.86 8.47
C GLU A 264 2.62 21.69 9.35
N TYR A 265 2.33 20.46 9.78
CA TYR A 265 1.24 20.18 10.72
C TYR A 265 1.60 20.40 12.18
N GLU A 266 2.79 20.98 12.44
CA GLU A 266 3.30 21.32 13.75
C GLU A 266 3.39 20.10 14.67
N LEU A 267 3.72 18.92 14.13
CA LEU A 267 3.92 17.70 14.92
C LEU A 267 5.35 17.60 15.43
N MET A 268 6.30 18.17 14.68
CA MET A 268 7.69 18.33 15.08
C MET A 268 8.23 19.70 14.65
N GLU A 269 9.28 20.17 15.30
CA GLU A 269 9.91 21.46 15.02
C GLU A 269 11.44 21.35 14.95
N ALA A 270 12.06 22.20 14.13
CA ALA A 270 13.51 22.27 14.01
C ALA A 270 14.11 23.07 15.18
N ILE A 271 14.95 22.41 15.98
CA ILE A 271 15.75 23.06 17.02
C ILE A 271 17.03 23.64 16.43
N GLN A 272 17.63 22.91 15.49
CA GLN A 272 18.85 23.30 14.81
C GLN A 272 18.69 23.01 13.32
N PRO A 273 18.43 24.02 12.47
CA PRO A 273 18.39 23.82 11.02
C PRO A 273 19.81 23.65 10.45
N ASP A 274 19.92 22.89 9.38
CA ASP A 274 21.16 22.78 8.59
C ASP A 274 21.22 23.89 7.54
N ARG A 275 21.82 25.03 7.89
CA ARG A 275 21.91 26.20 7.01
C ARG A 275 22.72 25.94 5.73
N ALA A 276 23.71 25.05 5.78
CA ALA A 276 24.50 24.70 4.60
C ALA A 276 23.63 23.94 3.59
N TYR A 277 22.84 22.99 4.09
CA TYR A 277 21.88 22.28 3.26
C TYR A 277 20.80 23.21 2.69
N GLN A 278 20.23 24.11 3.52
CA GLN A 278 19.23 25.07 3.06
C GLN A 278 19.76 26.02 1.97
N ALA A 279 21.02 26.45 2.08
CA ALA A 279 21.64 27.30 1.07
C ALA A 279 21.82 26.56 -0.26
N GLN A 280 22.13 25.27 -0.22
CA GLN A 280 22.29 24.43 -1.42
C GLN A 280 20.94 24.03 -2.04
N TYR A 281 19.92 23.82 -1.22
CA TYR A 281 18.58 23.37 -1.63
C TYR A 281 17.49 24.31 -1.11
N PRO A 282 17.26 25.47 -1.78
CA PRO A 282 16.30 26.48 -1.32
C PRO A 282 14.84 26.01 -1.23
N SER A 283 14.50 24.88 -1.86
CA SER A 283 13.18 24.24 -1.76
C SER A 283 12.98 23.46 -0.45
N SER A 284 14.06 23.12 0.27
CA SER A 284 14.03 22.32 1.50
C SER A 284 14.04 23.19 2.77
N GLN A 285 13.18 24.22 2.82
CA GLN A 285 13.14 25.14 3.96
C GLN A 285 12.46 24.55 5.19
N LEU A 286 11.38 23.80 4.99
CA LEU A 286 10.60 23.22 6.09
C LEU A 286 11.36 22.09 6.79
N PHE A 287 11.99 21.21 6.02
CA PHE A 287 12.68 20.03 6.52
C PHE A 287 14.02 19.80 5.84
N GLN A 288 15.03 19.39 6.61
CA GLN A 288 16.37 19.09 6.13
C GLN A 288 16.73 17.63 6.51
N PRO A 289 16.94 16.74 5.52
CA PRO A 289 17.16 15.31 5.74
C PRO A 289 18.62 15.00 6.13
N THR A 290 19.20 15.77 7.05
CA THR A 290 20.63 15.67 7.40
C THR A 290 20.83 15.27 8.86
N LYS A 291 22.04 14.78 9.17
CA LYS A 291 22.45 14.50 10.56
C LYS A 291 22.69 15.77 11.38
N HIS A 292 22.84 16.92 10.71
CA HIS A 292 23.11 18.20 11.34
C HIS A 292 21.83 18.98 11.67
N ALA A 293 20.73 18.64 10.99
CA ALA A 293 19.42 19.14 11.32
C ALA A 293 18.83 18.36 12.50
N ILE A 294 18.51 19.06 13.60
CA ILE A 294 17.96 18.47 14.83
C ILE A 294 16.53 18.92 15.02
N TYR A 295 15.65 17.96 15.32
CA TYR A 295 14.23 18.15 15.54
C TYR A 295 13.80 17.62 16.91
N GLN A 296 12.65 18.11 17.39
CA GLN A 296 11.93 17.55 18.55
C GLN A 296 10.42 17.51 18.28
N LEU A 297 9.70 16.74 19.09
CA LEU A 297 8.24 16.77 19.12
C LEU A 297 7.74 18.10 19.69
N THR A 298 6.78 18.72 19.02
CA THR A 298 6.04 19.86 19.57
C THR A 298 5.06 19.40 20.66
N PRO A 299 4.48 20.31 21.47
CA PRO A 299 3.39 19.96 22.39
C PRO A 299 2.23 19.25 21.67
N LYS A 300 1.83 19.76 20.49
CA LYS A 300 0.78 19.17 19.66
C LYS A 300 1.14 17.76 19.18
N GLY A 301 2.38 17.53 18.76
CA GLY A 301 2.86 16.19 18.39
C GLY A 301 2.83 15.22 19.57
N GLN A 302 3.18 15.68 20.78
CA GLN A 302 3.10 14.88 22.00
C GLN A 302 1.65 14.54 22.35
N ASP A 303 0.74 15.51 22.29
CA ASP A 303 -0.68 15.32 22.55
C ASP A 303 -1.33 14.34 21.55
N LEU A 304 -0.89 14.37 20.29
CA LEU A 304 -1.35 13.43 19.25
C LEU A 304 -1.05 11.98 19.61
N VAL A 305 0.16 11.74 20.13
CA VAL A 305 0.68 10.41 20.48
C VAL A 305 0.08 9.93 21.81
N ASN A 306 -0.07 10.82 22.78
CA ASN A 306 -0.66 10.52 24.09
C ASN A 306 -2.19 10.32 24.03
N GLY A 307 -2.82 10.53 22.87
CA GLY A 307 -4.27 10.43 22.69
C GLY A 307 -5.05 11.60 23.31
N ALA A 308 -4.38 12.71 23.62
CA ALA A 308 -4.98 13.90 24.23
C ALA A 308 -5.57 14.87 23.19
N LEU A 309 -5.13 14.80 21.93
CA LEU A 309 -5.77 15.57 20.87
C LEU A 309 -7.14 14.99 20.53
N SER A 310 -8.19 15.71 20.95
CA SER A 310 -9.46 15.74 20.25
C SER A 310 -9.27 16.54 18.95
N ARG A 311 -9.66 16.02 17.78
CA ARG A 311 -9.71 16.84 16.56
C ARG A 311 -10.56 18.09 16.88
N GLY A 312 -9.93 19.26 16.86
CA GLY A 312 -10.51 20.50 17.36
C GLY A 312 -11.87 20.79 16.74
N ARG A 313 -12.88 20.98 17.61
CA ARG A 313 -14.06 21.79 17.33
C ARG A 313 -13.59 23.14 16.80
N VAL A 314 -14.17 23.58 15.69
CA VAL A 314 -14.18 25.01 15.35
C VAL A 314 -15.23 25.65 16.27
N SER A 315 -14.83 26.56 17.15
CA SER A 315 -15.66 27.38 18.07
C SER A 315 -16.86 28.03 17.34
N GLU A 316 -18.01 28.38 17.93
CA GLU A 316 -18.43 28.70 19.31
C GLU A 316 -19.98 28.70 19.36
N GLY A 317 -20.61 28.40 20.50
CA GLY A 317 -22.03 28.78 20.76
C GLY A 317 -22.94 27.75 21.48
N GLU A 318 -23.20 28.03 22.76
CA GLU A 318 -24.34 27.60 23.62
C GLU A 318 -24.41 26.17 24.22
N PRO A 319 -24.80 26.05 25.52
CA PRO A 319 -24.93 24.78 26.22
C PRO A 319 -26.31 24.17 25.92
N SER A 320 -26.40 23.33 24.91
CA SER A 320 -27.63 22.61 24.58
C SER A 320 -27.68 21.24 25.24
N GLY A 321 -28.57 21.14 26.23
CA GLY A 321 -29.57 20.07 26.34
C GLY A 321 -29.10 18.64 26.58
N GLN A 322 -29.54 18.07 27.71
CA GLN A 322 -29.54 16.64 28.01
C GLN A 322 -29.85 15.77 26.77
N ILE A 323 -28.87 15.01 26.31
CA ILE A 323 -29.01 14.01 25.26
C ILE A 323 -29.83 12.84 25.83
N ARG A 324 -31.08 12.71 25.37
CA ARG A 324 -31.87 11.48 25.53
C ARG A 324 -31.21 10.37 24.69
N PRO A 325 -31.20 9.10 25.13
CA PRO A 325 -30.62 7.99 24.38
C PRO A 325 -31.55 7.59 23.23
N GLY A 326 -31.55 8.40 22.16
CA GLY A 326 -32.10 8.05 20.86
C GLY A 326 -30.99 7.42 20.02
N VAL A 327 -31.11 6.13 19.78
CA VAL A 327 -30.19 5.34 18.95
C VAL A 327 -30.20 5.88 17.51
N ALA A 328 -29.34 6.84 17.19
CA ALA A 328 -28.94 7.11 15.81
C ALA A 328 -28.01 5.96 15.39
N ARG A 329 -28.64 4.85 14.99
CA ARG A 329 -28.01 3.63 14.52
C ARG A 329 -27.54 3.88 13.09
N ASP A 330 -26.45 4.62 12.91
CA ASP A 330 -25.81 4.63 11.59
C ASP A 330 -25.44 3.18 11.25
N SER A 331 -25.99 2.70 10.15
CA SER A 331 -25.78 1.33 9.74
C SER A 331 -24.29 1.13 9.46
N ASN A 332 -23.74 -0.03 9.82
CA ASN A 332 -22.32 -0.29 9.58
C ASN A 332 -21.92 -0.13 8.10
N THR A 333 -22.88 -0.14 7.18
CA THR A 333 -22.70 0.22 5.77
C THR A 333 -22.27 1.68 5.58
N GLN A 334 -22.93 2.65 6.22
CA GLN A 334 -22.53 4.07 6.13
C GLN A 334 -21.15 4.31 6.76
N ARG A 335 -20.87 3.61 7.86
CA ARG A 335 -19.54 3.65 8.48
C ARG A 335 -18.48 3.06 7.57
N LEU A 336 -18.80 1.95 6.88
CA LEU A 336 -17.90 1.36 5.89
C LEU A 336 -17.66 2.32 4.72
N ASP A 337 -18.68 2.98 4.18
CA ASP A 337 -18.52 4.00 3.12
C ASP A 337 -17.55 5.10 3.55
N LYS A 338 -17.66 5.57 4.80
CA LYS A 338 -16.74 6.56 5.37
C LYS A 338 -15.32 6.03 5.49
N ILE A 339 -15.16 4.81 6.03
CA ILE A 339 -13.86 4.13 6.14
C ILE A 339 -13.22 3.95 4.76
N LEU A 340 -14.02 3.59 3.77
CA LEU A 340 -13.55 3.37 2.40
C LEU A 340 -13.30 4.67 1.65
N THR A 341 -13.78 5.83 2.11
CA THR A 341 -13.54 7.13 1.46
C THR A 341 -12.33 7.84 2.07
N ASP A 342 -12.14 7.73 3.39
CA ASP A 342 -11.04 8.36 4.13
C ASP A 342 -9.77 7.47 4.11
N PRO A 343 -8.65 7.90 3.50
CA PRO A 343 -7.44 7.09 3.37
C PRO A 343 -6.83 6.66 4.71
N ALA A 344 -6.95 7.51 5.74
CA ALA A 344 -6.41 7.21 7.06
C ALA A 344 -7.23 6.13 7.77
N LEU A 345 -8.56 6.21 7.70
CA LEU A 345 -9.44 5.15 8.20
C LEU A 345 -9.24 3.86 7.40
N ARG A 346 -9.09 3.95 6.08
CA ARG A 346 -8.85 2.79 5.22
C ARG A 346 -7.55 2.07 5.59
N LEU A 347 -6.49 2.82 5.90
CA LEU A 347 -5.22 2.29 6.37
C LEU A 347 -5.39 1.53 7.69
N LEU A 348 -6.04 2.13 8.69
CA LEU A 348 -6.27 1.48 9.99
C LEU A 348 -7.18 0.24 9.87
N PHE A 349 -8.21 0.33 9.02
CA PHE A 349 -9.11 -0.78 8.75
C PHE A 349 -8.38 -1.94 8.06
N ARG A 350 -7.49 -1.65 7.10
CA ARG A 350 -6.62 -2.65 6.46
C ARG A 350 -5.76 -3.39 7.48
N GLU A 351 -5.12 -2.67 8.41
CA GLU A 351 -4.32 -3.29 9.47
C GLU A 351 -5.16 -4.21 10.35
N ASN A 352 -6.37 -3.79 10.73
CA ASN A 352 -7.29 -4.63 11.49
C ASN A 352 -7.70 -5.89 10.72
N LEU A 353 -8.01 -5.75 9.42
CA LEU A 353 -8.36 -6.91 8.58
C LEU A 353 -7.20 -7.88 8.43
N ARG A 354 -5.96 -7.39 8.38
CA ARG A 354 -4.77 -8.24 8.35
C ARG A 354 -4.63 -9.07 9.63
N GLU A 355 -4.87 -8.46 10.79
CA GLU A 355 -4.87 -9.15 12.09
C GLU A 355 -5.98 -10.20 12.22
N THR A 356 -7.12 -9.97 11.57
CA THR A 356 -8.23 -10.93 11.54
C THR A 356 -8.19 -11.89 10.35
N HIS A 357 -7.12 -11.88 9.54
CA HIS A 357 -6.97 -12.70 8.34
C HIS A 357 -8.11 -12.55 7.30
N CYS A 358 -8.56 -11.30 7.10
CA CYS A 358 -9.62 -10.94 6.15
C CYS A 358 -9.23 -9.76 5.23
N GLU A 359 -7.92 -9.48 5.09
CA GLU A 359 -7.37 -8.35 4.29
C GLU A 359 -7.80 -8.44 2.81
N GLU A 360 -7.93 -9.66 2.29
CA GLU A 360 -8.30 -9.93 0.90
C GLU A 360 -9.63 -9.31 0.50
N ASN A 361 -10.57 -9.15 1.43
CA ASN A 361 -11.86 -8.50 1.17
C ASN A 361 -11.69 -7.03 0.79
N LEU A 362 -10.83 -6.30 1.50
CA LEU A 362 -10.55 -4.90 1.20
C LEU A 362 -9.69 -4.77 -0.06
N SER A 363 -8.70 -5.64 -0.24
CA SER A 363 -7.89 -5.67 -1.47
C SER A 363 -8.76 -5.89 -2.71
N PHE A 364 -9.64 -6.89 -2.69
CA PHE A 364 -10.59 -7.12 -3.77
C PHE A 364 -11.50 -5.92 -4.01
N TYR A 365 -12.05 -5.32 -2.95
CA TYR A 365 -12.93 -4.15 -3.10
C TYR A 365 -12.24 -3.00 -3.83
N ILE A 366 -10.99 -2.70 -3.47
CA ILE A 366 -10.19 -1.62 -4.08
C ILE A 366 -9.81 -1.97 -5.53
N ASP A 367 -9.32 -3.19 -5.77
CA ASP A 367 -8.92 -3.64 -7.11
C ASP A 367 -10.11 -3.60 -8.08
N VAL A 368 -11.30 -3.99 -7.62
CA VAL A 368 -12.54 -3.91 -8.42
C VAL A 368 -12.98 -2.47 -8.65
N ASP A 369 -12.90 -1.58 -7.65
CA ASP A 369 -13.25 -0.17 -7.84
C ASP A 369 -12.35 0.49 -8.92
N GLU A 370 -11.04 0.26 -8.85
CA GLU A 370 -10.09 0.74 -9.87
C GLU A 370 -10.38 0.15 -11.25
N PHE A 371 -10.64 -1.16 -11.32
CA PHE A 371 -11.00 -1.85 -12.56
C PHE A 371 -12.29 -1.28 -13.18
N VAL A 372 -13.35 -1.11 -12.39
CA VAL A 372 -14.64 -0.58 -12.84
C VAL A 372 -14.48 0.85 -13.39
N ARG A 373 -13.73 1.71 -12.69
CA ARG A 373 -13.43 3.08 -13.17
C ARG A 373 -12.66 3.05 -14.49
N SER A 374 -11.62 2.22 -14.58
CA SER A 374 -10.80 2.07 -15.79
C SER A 374 -11.62 1.55 -16.96
N CYS A 375 -12.46 0.55 -16.73
CA CYS A 375 -13.40 0.00 -17.70
C CYS A 375 -14.37 1.06 -18.22
N LYS A 376 -15.05 1.79 -17.32
CA LYS A 376 -16.00 2.85 -17.72
C LYS A 376 -15.32 3.94 -18.56
N SER A 377 -14.10 4.33 -18.20
CA SER A 377 -13.30 5.29 -18.97
C SER A 377 -12.97 4.77 -20.37
N ALA A 378 -12.44 3.55 -20.48
CA ALA A 378 -12.03 2.97 -21.76
C ALA A 378 -13.21 2.70 -22.69
N ILE A 379 -14.33 2.18 -22.18
CA ILE A 379 -15.55 1.99 -22.99
C ILE A 379 -16.02 3.34 -23.55
N ARG A 380 -16.05 4.39 -22.72
CA ARG A 380 -16.45 5.73 -23.16
C ARG A 380 -15.52 6.28 -24.25
N GLN A 381 -14.22 6.02 -24.16
CA GLN A 381 -13.24 6.41 -25.18
C GLN A 381 -13.42 5.61 -26.47
N ALA A 382 -13.55 4.29 -26.39
CA ALA A 382 -13.75 3.40 -27.53
C ALA A 382 -15.05 3.70 -28.30
N GLN A 383 -16.12 4.08 -27.59
CA GLN A 383 -17.38 4.50 -28.21
C GLN A 383 -17.30 5.86 -28.93
N LYS A 384 -16.48 6.78 -28.43
CA LYS A 384 -16.30 8.11 -29.05
C LYS A 384 -15.41 8.04 -30.28
N ASN A 385 -14.29 7.32 -30.18
CA ASN A 385 -13.31 7.14 -31.25
C ASN A 385 -12.81 5.68 -31.25
N PRO A 386 -13.44 4.79 -32.04
CA PRO A 386 -12.98 3.41 -32.19
C PRO A 386 -11.70 3.39 -33.04
N THR A 387 -10.55 3.34 -32.37
CA THR A 387 -9.21 3.26 -32.98
C THR A 387 -8.55 1.95 -32.54
N ALA A 388 -7.51 1.51 -33.25
CA ALA A 388 -6.74 0.32 -32.85
C ALA A 388 -6.22 0.44 -31.41
N THR A 389 -5.78 1.65 -31.01
CA THR A 389 -5.31 1.96 -29.65
C THR A 389 -6.39 1.80 -28.58
N SER A 390 -7.64 2.19 -28.87
CA SER A 390 -8.73 2.00 -27.89
C SER A 390 -9.10 0.53 -27.73
N MET A 391 -8.99 -0.28 -28.79
CA MET A 391 -9.17 -1.74 -28.70
C MET A 391 -8.05 -2.44 -27.92
N ASP A 392 -6.80 -1.98 -28.03
CA ASP A 392 -5.71 -2.49 -27.20
C ASP A 392 -5.90 -2.15 -25.71
N GLY A 393 -6.44 -0.97 -25.39
CA GLY A 393 -6.84 -0.61 -24.03
C GLY A 393 -7.94 -1.52 -23.46
N ILE A 394 -8.91 -1.91 -24.29
CA ILE A 394 -9.95 -2.89 -23.88
C ILE A 394 -9.34 -4.27 -23.61
N LYS A 395 -8.37 -4.72 -24.41
CA LYS A 395 -7.62 -5.97 -24.16
C LYS A 395 -6.86 -5.92 -22.86
N GLU A 396 -6.24 -4.79 -22.55
CA GLU A 396 -5.53 -4.60 -21.28
C GLU A 396 -6.48 -4.70 -20.08
N ILE A 397 -7.63 -4.02 -20.14
CA ILE A 397 -8.62 -4.05 -19.05
C ILE A 397 -9.21 -5.46 -18.88
N MET A 398 -9.46 -6.18 -19.98
CA MET A 398 -9.85 -7.59 -19.89
C MET A 398 -8.76 -8.44 -19.23
N ALA A 399 -7.48 -8.21 -19.51
CA ALA A 399 -6.40 -8.91 -18.82
C ALA A 399 -6.37 -8.60 -17.31
N GLN A 400 -6.66 -7.35 -16.91
CA GLN A 400 -6.82 -6.98 -15.50
C GLN A 400 -7.98 -7.75 -14.84
N ALA A 401 -9.11 -7.90 -15.53
CA ALA A 401 -10.25 -8.69 -15.04
C ALA A 401 -9.85 -10.16 -14.77
N TYR A 402 -9.08 -10.79 -15.66
CA TYR A 402 -8.54 -12.13 -15.41
C TYR A 402 -7.58 -12.16 -14.22
N GLY A 403 -6.76 -11.13 -14.05
CA GLY A 403 -5.88 -10.99 -12.89
C GLY A 403 -6.66 -11.01 -11.57
N ILE A 404 -7.70 -10.18 -11.45
CA ILE A 404 -8.57 -10.11 -10.26
C ILE A 404 -9.30 -11.43 -10.05
N TYR A 405 -9.89 -12.00 -11.11
CA TYR A 405 -10.59 -13.27 -11.02
C TYR A 405 -9.69 -14.39 -10.49
N ASN A 406 -8.48 -14.55 -11.04
CA ASN A 406 -7.56 -15.60 -10.62
C ASN A 406 -7.01 -15.41 -9.21
N ALA A 407 -6.85 -14.15 -8.77
CA ALA A 407 -6.36 -13.84 -7.43
C ALA A 407 -7.39 -14.11 -6.33
N PHE A 408 -8.68 -13.82 -6.57
CA PHE A 408 -9.70 -13.77 -5.51
C PHE A 408 -10.91 -14.70 -5.70
N LEU A 409 -11.23 -15.09 -6.93
CA LEU A 409 -12.51 -15.72 -7.29
C LEU A 409 -12.36 -17.10 -7.90
N ALA A 410 -11.23 -17.42 -8.51
CA ALA A 410 -10.96 -18.74 -9.05
C ALA A 410 -10.97 -19.80 -7.92
N PRO A 411 -11.40 -21.05 -8.20
CA PRO A 411 -11.35 -22.11 -7.20
C PRO A 411 -9.92 -22.35 -6.72
N GLY A 412 -9.70 -22.34 -5.40
CA GLY A 412 -8.37 -22.48 -4.81
C GLY A 412 -7.44 -21.29 -5.05
N SER A 413 -8.01 -20.11 -5.36
CA SER A 413 -7.24 -18.87 -5.44
C SER A 413 -6.56 -18.58 -4.09
N PRO A 414 -5.36 -17.98 -4.08
CA PRO A 414 -4.62 -17.73 -2.84
C PRO A 414 -5.31 -16.73 -1.91
N CYS A 415 -6.18 -15.87 -2.44
CA CYS A 415 -6.94 -14.87 -1.69
C CYS A 415 -8.45 -15.13 -1.82
N GLU A 416 -8.87 -16.39 -1.67
CA GLU A 416 -10.23 -16.82 -1.95
C GLU A 416 -11.30 -16.10 -1.11
N LEU A 417 -12.24 -15.43 -1.79
CA LEU A 417 -13.32 -14.71 -1.13
C LEU A 417 -14.49 -15.61 -0.72
N ASN A 418 -15.11 -15.25 0.40
CA ASN A 418 -16.34 -15.86 0.90
C ASN A 418 -17.57 -15.14 0.32
N ILE A 419 -17.93 -15.46 -0.92
CA ILE A 419 -19.13 -14.95 -1.60
C ILE A 419 -20.06 -16.10 -2.02
N ASP A 420 -21.31 -15.75 -2.33
CA ASP A 420 -22.32 -16.72 -2.74
C ASP A 420 -21.90 -17.53 -3.98
N HIS A 421 -22.22 -18.83 -3.94
CA HIS A 421 -21.84 -19.79 -4.98
C HIS A 421 -22.42 -19.44 -6.35
N GLN A 422 -23.65 -18.92 -6.42
CA GLN A 422 -24.28 -18.55 -7.68
C GLN A 422 -23.53 -17.41 -8.36
N LEU A 423 -23.14 -16.39 -7.61
CA LEU A 423 -22.39 -15.25 -8.13
C LEU A 423 -21.01 -15.68 -8.65
N ARG A 424 -20.32 -16.56 -7.90
CA ARG A 424 -19.06 -17.16 -8.31
C ARG A 424 -19.18 -17.96 -9.61
N SER A 425 -20.22 -18.78 -9.71
CA SER A 425 -20.52 -19.58 -10.92
C SER A 425 -20.81 -18.70 -12.13
N ASN A 426 -21.55 -17.60 -11.95
CA ASN A 426 -21.83 -16.64 -13.02
C ASN A 426 -20.55 -15.98 -13.55
N LEU A 427 -19.66 -15.53 -12.64
CA LEU A 427 -18.35 -14.97 -12.99
C LEU A 427 -17.48 -15.99 -13.74
N ALA A 428 -17.35 -17.21 -13.22
CA ALA A 428 -16.58 -18.27 -13.86
C ALA A 428 -17.08 -18.57 -15.29
N THR A 429 -18.39 -18.67 -15.46
CA THR A 429 -19.02 -18.91 -16.76
C THR A 429 -18.71 -17.77 -17.74
N ARG A 430 -18.80 -16.51 -17.29
CA ARG A 430 -18.59 -15.36 -18.19
C ARG A 430 -17.12 -15.18 -18.57
N MET A 431 -16.21 -15.36 -17.61
CA MET A 431 -14.76 -15.31 -17.84
C MET A 431 -14.30 -16.40 -18.82
N THR A 432 -14.96 -17.57 -18.81
CA THR A 432 -14.64 -18.67 -19.72
C THR A 432 -15.16 -18.42 -21.15
N LYS A 433 -16.34 -17.79 -21.30
CA LYS A 433 -16.93 -17.44 -22.60
C LYS A 433 -16.24 -16.26 -23.30
N ALA A 434 -15.54 -15.41 -22.54
CA ALA A 434 -14.84 -14.23 -23.07
C ALA A 434 -13.63 -14.56 -23.95
N VAL A 435 -13.13 -15.80 -23.92
CA VAL A 435 -11.99 -16.28 -24.71
C VAL A 435 -12.49 -16.76 -26.08
N GLY A 436 -12.56 -15.88 -27.09
CA GLY A 436 -12.72 -16.32 -28.49
C GLY A 436 -13.46 -15.43 -29.48
N GLN A 437 -13.96 -14.25 -29.10
CA GLN A 437 -14.69 -13.36 -30.04
C GLN A 437 -14.27 -11.89 -29.91
N ASP A 438 -13.46 -11.40 -30.87
CA ASP A 438 -12.93 -10.02 -30.87
C ASP A 438 -14.01 -8.94 -31.09
N VAL A 439 -15.12 -9.27 -31.76
CA VAL A 439 -16.16 -8.30 -32.16
C VAL A 439 -17.15 -7.98 -31.01
N ALA A 440 -17.28 -8.86 -30.02
CA ALA A 440 -18.20 -8.72 -28.87
C ALA A 440 -17.47 -8.36 -27.56
N MET A 441 -16.24 -7.88 -27.65
CA MET A 441 -15.35 -7.73 -26.50
C MET A 441 -15.78 -6.59 -25.56
N ILE A 442 -16.36 -5.51 -26.09
CA ILE A 442 -16.91 -4.40 -25.30
C ILE A 442 -18.14 -4.87 -24.51
N ASP A 443 -19.06 -5.60 -25.14
CA ASP A 443 -20.26 -6.11 -24.46
C ASP A 443 -19.91 -7.16 -23.40
N THR A 444 -18.94 -8.01 -23.71
CA THR A 444 -18.38 -8.95 -22.73
C THR A 444 -17.76 -8.23 -21.55
N LEU A 445 -16.98 -7.18 -21.78
CA LEU A 445 -16.37 -6.39 -20.71
C LEU A 445 -17.44 -5.68 -19.85
N ARG A 446 -18.54 -5.21 -20.43
CA ARG A 446 -19.67 -4.62 -19.69
C ARG A 446 -20.31 -5.63 -18.74
N GLU A 447 -20.59 -6.83 -19.23
CA GLU A 447 -21.18 -7.89 -18.41
C GLU A 447 -20.25 -8.35 -17.31
N VAL A 448 -18.95 -8.51 -17.60
CA VAL A 448 -17.93 -8.82 -16.59
C VAL A 448 -17.86 -7.71 -15.54
N THR A 449 -17.92 -6.45 -15.95
CA THR A 449 -17.95 -5.30 -15.04
C THR A 449 -19.15 -5.33 -14.10
N ALA A 450 -20.36 -5.60 -14.63
CA ALA A 450 -21.56 -5.70 -13.81
C ALA A 450 -21.46 -6.83 -12.77
N LEU A 451 -20.93 -7.99 -13.15
CA LEU A 451 -20.72 -9.11 -12.22
C LEU A 451 -19.67 -8.79 -11.14
N PHE A 452 -18.63 -8.03 -11.48
CA PHE A 452 -17.67 -7.54 -10.50
C PHE A 452 -18.29 -6.51 -9.55
N GLU A 453 -19.15 -5.62 -10.03
CA GLU A 453 -19.91 -4.69 -9.17
C GLU A 453 -20.83 -5.46 -8.20
N ASP A 454 -21.51 -6.51 -8.64
CA ASP A 454 -22.31 -7.39 -7.78
C ASP A 454 -21.45 -8.07 -6.70
N ALA A 455 -20.28 -8.59 -7.09
CA ALA A 455 -19.34 -9.22 -6.15
C ALA A 455 -18.76 -8.21 -5.15
N GLN A 456 -18.41 -7.01 -5.61
CA GLN A 456 -17.95 -5.92 -4.77
C GLN A 456 -19.01 -5.53 -3.74
N ASN A 457 -20.29 -5.44 -4.15
CA ASN A 457 -21.41 -5.18 -3.25
C ASN A 457 -21.62 -6.29 -2.20
N ALA A 458 -21.41 -7.55 -2.58
CA ALA A 458 -21.48 -8.68 -1.65
C ALA A 458 -20.36 -8.59 -0.59
N VAL A 459 -19.11 -8.34 -1.03
CA VAL A 459 -17.95 -8.18 -0.14
C VAL A 459 -18.09 -6.94 0.75
N PHE A 460 -18.64 -5.84 0.22
CA PHE A 460 -18.97 -4.66 1.02
C PHE A 460 -19.93 -4.99 2.17
N LYS A 461 -21.03 -5.71 1.88
CA LYS A 461 -21.99 -6.14 2.91
C LYS A 461 -21.36 -7.09 3.93
N LEU A 462 -20.48 -7.98 3.48
CA LEU A 462 -19.71 -8.87 4.36
C LEU A 462 -18.83 -8.06 5.33
N MET A 463 -18.00 -7.15 4.81
CA MET A 463 -17.15 -6.28 5.63
C MET A 463 -17.97 -5.39 6.58
N ALA A 464 -19.10 -4.85 6.12
CA ALA A 464 -19.96 -3.99 6.94
C ALA A 464 -20.62 -4.79 8.09
N SER A 465 -21.00 -6.04 7.85
CA SER A 465 -21.69 -6.86 8.87
C SER A 465 -20.71 -7.48 9.87
N ASP A 466 -19.53 -7.92 9.44
CA ASP A 466 -18.59 -8.65 10.29
C ASP A 466 -17.36 -7.82 10.70
N SER A 467 -16.66 -7.22 9.74
CA SER A 467 -15.37 -6.56 9.98
C SER A 467 -15.49 -5.19 10.65
N VAL A 468 -16.46 -4.37 10.23
CA VAL A 468 -16.63 -3.00 10.79
C VAL A 468 -16.93 -3.03 12.28
N PRO A 469 -17.86 -3.85 12.81
CA PRO A 469 -18.08 -3.93 14.25
C PRO A 469 -16.85 -4.35 15.06
N LYS A 470 -16.02 -5.25 14.50
CA LYS A 470 -14.77 -5.70 15.13
C LYS A 470 -13.74 -4.57 15.16
N PHE A 471 -13.60 -3.85 14.06
CA PHE A 471 -12.71 -2.69 13.95
C PHE A 471 -13.08 -1.59 14.96
N LEU A 472 -14.36 -1.21 15.04
CA LEU A 472 -14.82 -0.15 15.93
C LEU A 472 -14.72 -0.51 17.42
N ARG A 473 -14.76 -1.80 17.76
CA ARG A 473 -14.60 -2.31 19.13
C ARG A 473 -13.16 -2.62 19.50
N SER A 474 -12.22 -2.51 18.57
CA SER A 474 -10.83 -2.84 18.81
C SER A 474 -10.17 -1.77 19.71
N PRO A 475 -9.66 -2.14 20.90
CA PRO A 475 -9.00 -1.20 21.81
C PRO A 475 -7.80 -0.49 21.19
N LYS A 476 -7.14 -1.14 20.21
CA LYS A 476 -5.98 -0.61 19.49
C LYS A 476 -6.30 0.68 18.73
N TYR A 477 -7.50 0.77 18.15
CA TYR A 477 -7.90 1.89 17.30
C TYR A 477 -8.81 2.89 18.00
N GLU A 478 -9.38 2.54 19.16
CA GLU A 478 -10.32 3.38 19.93
C GLU A 478 -9.84 4.84 20.13
N PRO A 479 -8.58 5.13 20.53
CA PRO A 479 -8.14 6.51 20.73
C PRO A 479 -8.14 7.33 19.43
N VAL A 480 -7.86 6.68 18.30
CA VAL A 480 -7.83 7.33 16.99
C VAL A 480 -9.26 7.51 16.47
N LEU A 481 -10.10 6.49 16.62
CA LEU A 481 -11.49 6.49 16.15
C LEU A 481 -12.38 7.50 16.89
N LYS A 482 -12.10 7.80 18.17
CA LYS A 482 -12.79 8.87 18.92
C LYS A 482 -12.70 10.25 18.25
N ASN A 483 -11.66 10.48 17.45
CA ASN A 483 -11.47 11.71 16.69
C ASN A 483 -12.22 11.74 15.35
N TYR A 484 -12.87 10.65 14.98
CA TYR A 484 -13.69 10.54 13.79
C TYR A 484 -15.16 10.58 14.21
N ASP A 485 -15.83 11.66 13.84
CA ASP A 485 -17.28 11.78 14.00
C ASP A 485 -17.97 10.92 12.93
N PHE A 486 -18.25 9.65 13.21
CA PHE A 486 -18.99 8.79 12.29
C PHE A 486 -20.45 9.23 12.07
N ASP A 487 -20.96 10.14 12.91
CA ASP A 487 -22.36 10.59 12.94
C ASP A 487 -22.57 11.91 12.16
N ALA A 488 -21.49 12.58 11.73
CA ALA A 488 -21.57 13.75 10.85
C ALA A 488 -21.95 13.34 9.42
N ALA A 489 -23.18 13.66 9.01
CA ALA A 489 -23.65 13.49 7.63
C ALA A 489 -22.71 14.18 6.63
N PRO A 490 -22.43 13.57 5.46
CA PRO A 490 -21.53 14.16 4.47
C PRO A 490 -22.07 15.52 4.03
N HIS A 491 -21.32 16.59 4.29
CA HIS A 491 -21.56 17.90 3.72
C HIS A 491 -21.29 17.81 2.21
N GLY A 492 -22.35 17.59 1.44
CA GLY A 492 -22.30 17.68 -0.01
C GLY A 492 -21.96 19.10 -0.44
N THR A 493 -20.74 19.31 -0.90
CA THR A 493 -20.37 20.46 -1.73
C THR A 493 -20.95 20.24 -3.12
N GLY A 494 -21.98 21.00 -3.49
CA GLY A 494 -22.42 21.11 -4.90
C GLY A 494 -23.93 21.08 -5.08
N LYS A 495 -24.45 22.18 -5.64
CA LYS A 495 -25.83 22.38 -6.10
C LYS A 495 -26.21 21.30 -7.12
N ASP A 496 -27.10 20.39 -6.75
CA ASP A 496 -28.15 19.80 -7.61
C ASP A 496 -28.79 18.59 -6.92
N ALA A 497 -29.83 18.83 -6.11
CA ALA A 497 -30.66 17.77 -5.54
C ALA A 497 -32.13 18.23 -5.42
N GLY A 498 -32.68 18.70 -6.54
CA GLY A 498 -34.12 18.87 -6.72
C GLY A 498 -34.72 17.66 -7.42
N ARG A 499 -34.95 16.56 -6.70
CA ARG A 499 -35.94 15.51 -7.04
C ARG A 499 -36.07 14.55 -5.86
N LEU A 500 -36.93 14.92 -4.92
CA LEU A 500 -37.41 14.04 -3.86
C LEU A 500 -38.33 12.96 -4.47
N LEU A 501 -38.08 11.72 -4.09
CA LEU A 501 -38.93 10.55 -4.30
C LEU A 501 -40.26 10.73 -3.55
N GLU A 502 -41.35 10.82 -4.29
CA GLU A 502 -42.71 10.92 -3.75
C GLU A 502 -43.18 9.53 -3.30
N ARG A 503 -43.39 9.36 -1.99
CA ARG A 503 -43.98 8.15 -1.40
C ARG A 503 -45.44 8.03 -1.83
N SER A 504 -45.77 6.95 -2.55
CA SER A 504 -47.15 6.56 -2.82
C SER A 504 -47.90 6.24 -1.52
N GLN A 505 -48.90 7.05 -1.19
CA GLN A 505 -49.90 6.71 -0.17
C GLN A 505 -51.11 6.06 -0.82
N SER A 506 -51.37 4.80 -0.46
CA SER A 506 -52.61 4.09 -0.78
C SER A 506 -53.79 4.70 -0.01
N ARG A 507 -54.82 5.16 -0.72
CA ARG A 507 -56.12 5.52 -0.15
C ARG A 507 -57.12 4.41 -0.49
N GLY A 508 -57.57 3.70 0.54
CA GLY A 508 -58.69 2.76 0.47
C GLY A 508 -60.03 3.50 0.32
N ASN A 509 -60.84 3.05 -0.64
CA ASN A 509 -62.20 3.51 -0.85
C ASN A 509 -63.12 3.12 0.31
N ARG A 510 -63.92 4.07 0.79
CA ARG A 510 -65.18 3.76 1.46
C ARG A 510 -66.25 4.79 1.08
N LYS A 511 -67.19 4.27 0.28
CA LYS A 511 -68.55 4.72 -0.09
C LYS A 511 -68.73 6.10 -0.70
#